data_AF-A0A0S8IWJ5-F1
#
_entry.id   AF-A0A0S8IWJ5-F1
#
_cell.length_a   1.000
_cell.length_b   1.000
_cell.length_c   1.000
_cell.angle_alpha   90.00
_cell.angle_beta   90.00
_cell.angle_gamma   90.00
#
_symmetry.space_group_name_H-M   'P 1'
#
loop_
_entity.id
_entity.type
_entity.pdbx_description
1 polymer ?
#
loop_
_entity_poly.entity_id
_entity_poly.type
_entity_poly.pdbx_seq_one_letter_code
_entity_poly.pdbx_strand_id
1 'polypeptide(L)'
;MSEQIFGTNEGEEKAKEIGQQKMDEETKKKMIEEGKAAAMLGYVPFMCFVPLIKMKDNPFAFRHGKQGLILFLIEIVAVIFLLPKISDLLWTVVLVLCLASAVAGIIFALQGQDWKIPFIGDLADKIKI
;
A
#
# COMPACT_ATOMS: atom_id res chain seq x y z
N MET A 1 43.98 36.80 -7.20
CA MET A 1 43.49 36.07 -8.41
C MET A 1 42.87 34.76 -7.93
N SER A 2 41.57 34.82 -7.61
CA SER A 2 40.48 33.83 -7.73
C SER A 2 40.65 32.28 -7.66
N GLU A 3 41.65 31.69 -6.99
CA GLU A 3 41.74 30.20 -6.93
C GLU A 3 41.01 29.50 -5.76
N GLN A 4 40.34 30.22 -4.84
CA GLN A 4 39.70 29.58 -3.66
C GLN A 4 38.16 29.46 -3.70
N ILE A 5 37.51 29.77 -4.81
CA ILE A 5 36.03 29.82 -4.87
C ILE A 5 35.38 28.58 -5.52
N PHE A 6 36.16 27.69 -6.16
CA PHE A 6 35.58 26.57 -6.93
C PHE A 6 35.34 25.28 -6.11
N GLY A 7 36.09 25.04 -5.02
CA GLY A 7 35.98 23.81 -4.21
C GLY A 7 34.98 23.86 -3.04
N THR A 8 34.57 25.05 -2.59
CA THR A 8 33.62 25.23 -1.49
C THR A 8 32.17 24.99 -1.90
N ASN A 9 31.80 25.30 -3.14
CA ASN A 9 30.42 25.21 -3.62
C ASN A 9 29.98 23.74 -3.83
N GLU A 10 30.85 22.88 -4.35
CA GLU A 10 30.56 21.44 -4.54
C GLU A 10 30.42 20.68 -3.21
N GLY A 11 31.21 21.05 -2.20
CA GLY A 11 31.12 20.47 -0.86
C GLY A 11 29.84 20.88 -0.13
N GLU A 12 29.41 22.13 -0.30
CA GLU A 12 28.18 22.67 0.26
C GLU A 12 26.94 22.08 -0.44
N GLU A 13 26.95 21.94 -1.77
CA GLU A 13 25.90 21.24 -2.53
C GLU A 13 25.75 19.78 -2.12
N LYS A 14 26.85 19.01 -2.06
CA LYS A 14 26.81 17.61 -1.59
C LYS A 14 26.29 17.49 -0.17
N ALA A 15 26.70 18.39 0.74
CA ALA A 15 26.18 18.38 2.11
C ALA A 15 24.67 18.66 2.15
N LYS A 16 24.17 19.56 1.28
CA LYS A 16 22.75 19.87 1.12
C LYS A 16 21.97 18.69 0.55
N GLU A 17 22.47 18.04 -0.50
CA GLU A 17 21.86 16.84 -1.10
C GLU A 17 21.78 15.69 -0.08
N ILE A 18 22.85 15.42 0.65
CA ILE A 18 22.88 14.39 1.70
C ILE A 18 21.90 14.73 2.83
N GLY A 19 21.81 16.00 3.22
CA GLY A 19 20.86 16.49 4.20
C GLY A 19 19.41 16.32 3.74
N GLN A 20 19.12 16.69 2.50
CA GLN A 20 17.80 16.54 1.87
C GLN A 20 17.40 15.07 1.77
N GLN A 21 18.28 14.21 1.26
CA GLN A 21 18.01 12.76 1.16
C GLN A 21 17.71 12.12 2.51
N LYS A 22 18.46 12.50 3.56
CA LYS A 22 18.19 12.01 4.92
C LYS A 22 16.84 12.47 5.45
N MET A 23 16.50 13.73 5.23
CA MET A 23 15.20 14.30 5.62
C MET A 23 14.04 13.63 4.87
N ASP A 24 14.19 13.37 3.57
CA ASP A 24 13.20 12.69 2.74
C ASP A 24 12.97 11.24 3.20
N GLU A 25 14.05 10.52 3.51
CA GLU A 25 13.98 9.15 4.05
C GLU A 25 13.35 9.09 5.45
N GLU A 26 13.68 10.04 6.33
CA GLU A 26 13.07 10.14 7.65
C GLU A 26 11.56 10.43 7.56
N THR A 27 11.19 11.38 6.70
CA THR A 27 9.79 11.73 6.43
C THR A 27 9.02 10.52 5.89
N LYS A 28 9.60 9.80 4.93
CA LYS A 28 9.02 8.58 4.35
C LYS A 28 8.83 7.48 5.40
N LYS A 29 9.83 7.23 6.25
CA LYS A 29 9.74 6.24 7.33
C LYS A 29 8.62 6.60 8.30
N LYS A 30 8.54 7.86 8.72
CA LYS A 30 7.48 8.34 9.62
C LYS A 30 6.09 8.15 9.00
N MET A 31 5.92 8.52 7.73
CA MET A 31 4.67 8.29 6.99
C MET A 31 4.28 6.80 6.96
N ILE A 32 5.23 5.89 6.71
CA ILE A 32 4.97 4.44 6.71
C ILE A 32 4.55 3.96 8.11
N GLU A 33 5.27 4.35 9.16
CA GLU A 33 4.94 3.94 10.53
C GLU A 33 3.57 4.44 10.97
N GLU A 34 3.22 5.70 10.68
CA GLU A 34 1.89 6.26 10.94
C GLU A 34 0.77 5.52 10.18
N GLY A 35 1.07 5.08 8.95
CA GLY A 35 0.12 4.39 8.07
C GLY A 35 -0.04 2.90 8.34
N LYS A 36 0.92 2.27 9.01
CA LYS A 36 1.05 0.80 9.11
C LYS A 36 -0.17 0.10 9.66
N ALA A 37 -0.73 0.59 10.76
CA ALA A 37 -1.92 0.01 11.37
C ALA A 37 -3.12 0.04 10.41
N ALA A 38 -3.36 1.18 9.76
CA ALA A 38 -4.45 1.33 8.81
C ALA A 38 -4.23 0.52 7.52
N ALA A 39 -2.98 0.40 7.05
CA ALA A 39 -2.63 -0.45 5.91
C ALA A 39 -3.00 -1.92 6.15
N MET A 40 -2.72 -2.45 7.35
CA MET A 40 -3.11 -3.81 7.74
C MET A 40 -4.64 -3.97 7.78
N LEU A 41 -5.34 -3.02 8.41
CA LEU A 41 -6.81 -3.00 8.42
C LEU A 41 -7.41 -2.94 7.01
N GLY A 42 -6.66 -2.37 6.05
CA GLY A 42 -6.94 -2.39 4.62
C GLY A 42 -7.34 -3.77 4.10
N TYR A 43 -6.68 -4.82 4.58
CA TYR A 43 -6.88 -6.19 4.10
C TYR A 43 -7.91 -7.00 4.90
N VAL A 44 -8.51 -6.41 5.93
CA VAL A 44 -9.59 -7.06 6.68
C VAL A 44 -10.93 -6.68 6.01
N PRO A 45 -11.79 -7.66 5.65
CA PRO A 45 -13.08 -7.38 5.03
C PRO A 45 -13.89 -6.37 5.85
N PHE A 46 -14.63 -5.48 5.17
CA PHE A 46 -15.30 -4.29 5.74
C PHE A 46 -14.38 -3.24 6.40
N MET A 47 -13.26 -3.61 7.00
CA MET A 47 -12.31 -2.66 7.59
C MET A 47 -11.44 -1.95 6.53
N CYS A 48 -11.43 -2.43 5.29
CA CYS A 48 -10.76 -1.77 4.17
C CYS A 48 -11.14 -0.28 3.98
N PHE A 49 -12.30 0.15 4.48
CA PHE A 49 -12.72 1.55 4.45
C PHE A 49 -11.96 2.46 5.44
N VAL A 50 -11.34 1.90 6.47
CA VAL A 50 -10.56 2.67 7.46
C VAL A 50 -9.42 3.45 6.79
N PRO A 51 -8.46 2.81 6.09
CA PRO A 51 -7.43 3.56 5.37
C PRO A 51 -7.99 4.48 4.29
N LEU A 52 -9.08 4.09 3.60
CA LEU A 52 -9.67 4.87 2.52
C LEU A 52 -10.34 6.18 2.97
N ILE A 53 -10.88 6.20 4.19
CA ILE A 53 -11.61 7.36 4.72
C ILE A 53 -10.72 8.18 5.64
N LYS A 54 -9.94 7.52 6.52
CA LYS A 54 -9.18 8.17 7.59
C LYS A 54 -7.74 8.49 7.23
N MET A 55 -7.18 7.82 6.22
CA MET A 55 -5.75 7.93 5.87
C MET A 55 -5.54 8.37 4.42
N LYS A 56 -6.39 9.26 3.91
CA LYS A 56 -6.30 9.77 2.51
C LYS A 56 -4.98 10.48 2.21
N ASP A 57 -4.42 11.16 3.20
CA ASP A 57 -3.16 11.89 3.08
C ASP A 57 -1.93 10.98 3.30
N ASN A 58 -2.16 9.72 3.69
CA ASN A 58 -1.10 8.73 3.84
C ASN A 58 -1.12 7.78 2.63
N PRO A 59 -0.29 8.01 1.61
CA PRO A 59 -0.36 7.25 0.37
C PRO A 59 -0.04 5.76 0.57
N PHE A 60 0.76 5.39 1.57
CA PHE A 60 1.04 4.00 1.91
C PHE A 60 -0.22 3.28 2.41
N ALA A 61 -0.86 3.80 3.45
CA ALA A 61 -2.11 3.21 3.97
C ALA A 61 -3.23 3.23 2.92
N PHE A 62 -3.36 4.33 2.18
CA PHE A 62 -4.40 4.49 1.16
C PHE A 62 -4.28 3.46 0.03
N ARG A 63 -3.08 3.18 -0.47
CA ARG A 63 -2.88 2.16 -1.53
C ARG A 63 -3.19 0.75 -1.05
N HIS A 64 -2.78 0.38 0.16
CA HIS A 64 -3.16 -0.91 0.75
C HIS A 64 -4.68 -1.01 0.94
N GLY A 65 -5.33 0.09 1.37
CA GLY A 65 -6.79 0.19 1.46
C GLY A 65 -7.50 -0.03 0.13
N LYS A 66 -6.99 0.56 -0.97
CA LYS A 66 -7.58 0.37 -2.31
C LYS A 66 -7.49 -1.08 -2.80
N GLN A 67 -6.36 -1.75 -2.55
CA GLN A 67 -6.19 -3.17 -2.87
C GLN A 67 -7.14 -4.05 -2.04
N GLY A 68 -7.26 -3.74 -0.75
CA GLY A 68 -8.20 -4.40 0.15
C GLY A 68 -9.66 -4.24 -0.25
N LEU A 69 -10.05 -3.06 -0.76
CA LEU A 69 -11.39 -2.84 -1.31
C LEU A 69 -11.68 -3.75 -2.51
N ILE A 70 -10.72 -3.89 -3.44
CA ILE A 70 -10.89 -4.81 -4.57
C ILE A 70 -11.03 -6.26 -4.10
N LEU A 71 -10.19 -6.70 -3.16
CA LEU A 71 -10.30 -8.04 -2.56
C LEU A 71 -11.69 -8.25 -1.94
N PHE A 72 -12.16 -7.28 -1.15
CA PHE A 72 -13.46 -7.34 -0.51
C PHE A 72 -14.62 -7.42 -1.51
N LEU A 73 -14.55 -6.68 -2.62
CA LEU A 73 -15.55 -6.76 -3.68
C LEU A 73 -15.55 -8.15 -4.37
N ILE A 74 -14.38 -8.73 -4.61
CA ILE A 74 -14.26 -10.09 -5.16
C ILE A 74 -14.84 -11.12 -4.18
N GLU A 75 -14.59 -10.98 -2.88
CA GLU A 75 -15.14 -11.84 -1.84
C GLU A 75 -16.67 -11.80 -1.79
N ILE A 76 -17.27 -10.60 -1.88
CA ILE A 76 -18.74 -10.45 -1.94
C ILE A 76 -19.30 -11.22 -3.13
N VAL A 77 -18.71 -11.05 -4.31
CA VAL A 77 -19.13 -11.76 -5.53
C VAL A 77 -19.02 -13.28 -5.32
N ALA A 78 -17.90 -13.75 -4.79
CA ALA A 78 -17.68 -15.18 -4.57
C ALA A 78 -18.68 -15.79 -3.58
N VAL A 79 -19.00 -15.10 -2.49
CA VAL A 79 -20.01 -15.56 -1.51
C VAL A 79 -21.40 -15.64 -2.13
N ILE A 80 -21.80 -14.65 -2.95
CA ILE A 80 -23.12 -14.65 -3.62
C ILE A 80 -23.28 -15.87 -4.52
N PHE A 81 -22.24 -16.23 -5.29
CA PHE A 81 -22.29 -17.38 -6.20
C PHE A 81 -22.09 -18.74 -5.52
N LEU A 82 -21.56 -18.77 -4.29
CA LEU A 82 -21.47 -19.99 -3.47
C LEU A 82 -22.86 -20.43 -2.93
N LEU A 83 -23.74 -19.48 -2.59
CA LEU A 83 -25.08 -19.77 -2.04
C LEU A 83 -25.99 -20.63 -2.95
N PRO A 84 -26.04 -20.45 -4.29
CA PRO A 84 -26.81 -21.31 -5.19
C PRO A 84 -26.08 -22.59 -5.63
N LYS A 85 -24.93 -22.93 -5.04
CA LYS A 85 -24.03 -24.03 -5.45
C LYS A 85 -23.62 -24.04 -6.93
N ILE A 86 -23.60 -22.87 -7.56
CA ILE A 86 -23.20 -22.71 -8.95
C ILE A 86 -21.66 -22.76 -8.98
N SER A 87 -21.10 -23.97 -9.04
CA SER A 87 -19.65 -24.25 -9.07
C SER A 87 -18.92 -23.97 -7.74
N ASP A 88 -19.29 -24.72 -6.70
CA ASP A 88 -18.71 -24.63 -5.34
C ASP A 88 -17.18 -24.66 -5.32
N LEU A 89 -16.55 -25.50 -6.16
CA LEU A 89 -15.10 -25.63 -6.19
C LEU A 89 -14.41 -24.35 -6.66
N LEU A 90 -14.91 -23.71 -7.73
CA LEU A 90 -14.29 -22.49 -8.27
C LEU A 90 -14.36 -21.35 -7.27
N TRP A 91 -15.54 -21.09 -6.70
CA TRP A 91 -15.72 -19.98 -5.76
C TRP A 91 -15.01 -20.21 -4.43
N THR A 92 -14.91 -21.46 -3.97
CA THR A 92 -14.07 -21.80 -2.82
C THR A 92 -12.60 -21.48 -3.09
N VAL A 93 -12.09 -21.84 -4.27
CA VAL A 93 -10.70 -21.52 -4.66
C VAL A 93 -10.49 -20.00 -4.72
N VAL A 94 -11.44 -19.24 -5.28
CA VAL A 94 -11.37 -17.77 -5.29
C VAL A 94 -11.27 -17.21 -3.87
N LEU A 95 -12.11 -17.67 -2.94
CA LEU A 95 -12.06 -17.22 -1.54
C LEU A 95 -10.74 -17.56 -0.86
N VAL A 96 -10.17 -18.75 -1.12
CA VAL A 96 -8.85 -19.14 -0.61
C VAL A 96 -7.76 -18.24 -1.16
N LEU A 97 -7.80 -17.89 -2.45
CA LEU A 97 -6.84 -16.97 -3.06
C LEU A 97 -6.98 -15.54 -2.53
N CYS A 98 -8.21 -15.06 -2.29
CA CYS A 98 -8.46 -13.79 -1.63
C CYS A 98 -7.86 -13.75 -0.23
N LEU A 99 -8.12 -14.78 0.58
CA LEU A 99 -7.57 -14.92 1.93
C LEU A 99 -6.03 -14.94 1.92
N ALA A 100 -5.42 -15.72 1.03
CA ALA A 100 -3.97 -15.78 0.89
C ALA A 100 -3.39 -14.40 0.50
N SER A 101 -4.05 -13.70 -0.42
CA SER A 101 -3.65 -12.36 -0.86
C SER A 101 -3.79 -11.31 0.25
N ALA A 102 -4.86 -11.39 1.05
CA ALA A 102 -5.06 -10.52 2.21
C ALA A 102 -3.98 -10.74 3.26
N VAL A 103 -3.66 -12.00 3.60
CA VAL A 103 -2.58 -12.34 4.54
C VAL A 103 -1.22 -11.83 4.03
N ALA A 104 -0.90 -12.06 2.76
CA ALA A 104 0.32 -11.53 2.15
C ALA A 104 0.36 -10.00 2.24
N GLY A 105 -0.75 -9.32 1.92
CA GLY A 105 -0.90 -7.87 2.04
C GLY A 105 -0.61 -7.36 3.45
N ILE A 106 -1.12 -8.03 4.48
CA ILE A 106 -0.85 -7.71 5.89
C ILE A 106 0.64 -7.86 6.21
N ILE A 107 1.28 -8.94 5.75
CA ILE A 107 2.71 -9.18 5.97
C ILE A 107 3.56 -8.06 5.34
N PHE A 108 3.27 -7.68 4.10
CA PHE A 108 3.99 -6.59 3.43
C PHE A 108 3.72 -5.24 4.09
N ALA A 109 2.48 -4.97 4.53
CA ALA A 109 2.16 -3.78 5.30
C ALA A 109 2.95 -3.71 6.62
N LEU A 110 3.04 -4.82 7.36
CA LEU A 110 3.86 -4.94 8.58
C LEU A 110 5.34 -4.62 8.31
N GLN A 111 5.86 -5.08 7.18
CA GLN A 111 7.22 -4.81 6.73
C GLN A 111 7.43 -3.38 6.19
N GLY A 112 6.37 -2.57 6.12
CA GLY A 112 6.43 -1.22 5.56
C GLY A 112 6.66 -1.20 4.05
N GLN A 113 6.36 -2.31 3.37
CA GLN A 113 6.57 -2.47 1.94
C GLN A 113 5.27 -2.18 1.19
N ASP A 114 5.37 -1.30 0.20
CA ASP A 114 4.26 -0.91 -0.67
C ASP A 114 4.03 -1.97 -1.75
N TRP A 115 3.57 -3.15 -1.32
CA TRP A 115 3.38 -4.29 -2.20
C TRP A 115 2.11 -4.14 -3.04
N LYS A 116 2.24 -4.49 -4.32
CA LYS A 116 1.12 -4.58 -5.27
C LYS A 116 0.79 -6.03 -5.53
N ILE A 117 -0.42 -6.44 -5.17
CA ILE A 117 -0.93 -7.76 -5.55
C ILE A 117 -1.02 -7.82 -7.08
N PRO A 118 -0.44 -8.84 -7.75
CA PRO A 118 -0.57 -8.98 -9.20
C PRO A 118 -2.03 -8.93 -9.67
N PHE A 119 -2.29 -8.22 -10.77
CA PHE A 119 -3.64 -7.93 -11.32
C PHE A 119 -4.53 -7.01 -10.46
N ILE A 120 -4.57 -7.22 -9.13
CA ILE A 120 -5.40 -6.44 -8.20
C ILE A 120 -4.81 -5.04 -7.96
N GLY A 121 -3.50 -4.92 -7.82
CA GLY A 121 -2.80 -3.65 -7.61
C GLY A 121 -2.99 -2.69 -8.80
N ASP A 122 -2.90 -3.21 -10.02
CA ASP A 122 -3.12 -2.41 -11.22
C ASP A 122 -4.58 -1.98 -11.38
N LEU A 123 -5.53 -2.84 -10.96
CA LEU A 123 -6.94 -2.48 -10.92
C LEU A 123 -7.20 -1.41 -9.85
N ALA A 124 -6.60 -1.58 -8.66
CA ALA A 124 -6.69 -0.63 -7.57
C ALA A 124 -6.20 0.75 -8.02
N ASP A 125 -5.04 0.85 -8.67
CA ASP A 125 -4.49 2.12 -9.15
C ASP A 125 -5.44 2.90 -10.07
N LYS A 126 -6.26 2.20 -10.88
CA LYS A 126 -7.24 2.81 -11.79
C LYS A 126 -8.48 3.39 -11.11
N ILE A 127 -8.76 3.00 -9.86
CA ILE A 127 -9.92 3.50 -9.12
C ILE A 127 -9.68 4.96 -8.73
N LYS A 128 -10.58 5.85 -9.15
CA LYS A 128 -10.64 7.26 -8.71
C LYS A 128 -11.70 7.39 -7.62
N ILE A 129 -11.25 7.49 -6.37
CA ILE A 129 -12.06 7.67 -5.15
C ILE A 129 -11.36 8.64 -4.20
#